data_AF-A0AAW4XRY6-F1
#
_entry.id   AF-A0AAW4XRY6-F1
#
_cell.length_a   1.000
_cell.length_b   1.000
_cell.length_c   1.000
_cell.angle_alpha   90.00
_cell.angle_beta   90.00
_cell.angle_gamma   90.00
#
_symmetry.space_group_name_H-M   'P 1'
#
loop_
_entity.id
_entity.type
_entity.pdbx_description
1 polymer ?
#
loop_
_entity_poly.entity_id
_entity_poly.type
_entity_poly.pdbx_seq_one_letter_code
_entity_poly.pdbx_strand_id
1 'polypeptide(L)'
;MLAGAAQAQSIVFSGNTSPGGDLGASYSAGNVDIGNTATGTLEILNGGKLTSGRAIVGGNLGGNGSATVDGPGSSWVITDPFSSGLVIGQGQAPGTLRVRNGATVSSNKQITSSNAPNSVALVEVDGANSVLQTDDRCGFGGSDATTVRISNGGQMRCATYGSLVFGSVSLTGAGSKWVIGQDLFTALSTDVHSILNIGEGTALEVGGTLNLPNAADDTIVSSATLNIEGASPPGLVTAPELAFGSNKGGVINLNHSDASGSYQLATSMSGPGTVNVRNGGTTTLAGNNSYSGTTSIAAGTLRAGATTGFSPASDYVVASGAKMDTATFAPTVGSLRNAGTVTMAAGGTSGSLTVAGNYSSEGGSIELNTALGDSSSATEKLVVNGDTSGNTILNISNLGGSGAATTGEGILVVQVNGASNGTFALPAPGYVQAGTFRYDLVKTGNNWYLVSEARAESSPTASVVCSPAELSDADNQVATCTVSLNLAPAADLSINLAVPAANPRYTTTCTSPMLIAANTSTGTCTITAVANNTADDGDVTAELAVAPPTVADAYTVAGPAAQVLIKDKDKTDNGGGENPENPGGENPGGENPGENGGGTAPHKVPTMGAVGLMSMASILSLLGLRRVRKDHKPV
;
A
#
# COMPACT_ATOMS: atom_id res chain seq x y z
N MET A 1 -30.77 1.91 -38.10
CA MET A 1 -31.14 1.23 -36.86
C MET A 1 -32.64 1.03 -36.90
N LEU A 2 -33.15 -0.20 -36.80
CA LEU A 2 -34.57 -0.39 -36.53
C LEU A 2 -34.82 0.08 -35.09
N ALA A 3 -35.81 0.94 -34.89
CA ALA A 3 -36.36 1.14 -33.56
C ALA A 3 -36.97 -0.17 -33.12
N GLY A 4 -36.45 -0.76 -32.03
CA GLY A 4 -37.08 -1.93 -31.42
C GLY A 4 -38.51 -1.56 -31.03
N ALA A 5 -39.47 -2.43 -31.35
CA ALA A 5 -40.85 -2.22 -30.96
C ALA A 5 -40.90 -2.06 -29.43
N ALA A 6 -41.51 -0.97 -28.95
CA ALA A 6 -41.72 -0.77 -27.52
C ALA A 6 -42.57 -1.94 -27.02
N GLN A 7 -42.00 -2.76 -26.13
CA GLN A 7 -42.76 -3.86 -25.52
C GLN A 7 -43.86 -3.28 -24.63
N ALA A 8 -44.99 -3.98 -24.57
CA ALA A 8 -46.10 -3.57 -23.72
C ALA A 8 -45.70 -3.65 -22.23
N GLN A 9 -46.15 -2.66 -21.47
CA GLN A 9 -46.18 -2.70 -20.00
C GLN A 9 -47.12 -3.83 -19.56
N SER A 10 -46.63 -4.74 -18.73
CA SER A 10 -47.38 -5.94 -18.33
C SER A 10 -47.18 -6.32 -16.88
N ILE A 11 -48.24 -6.84 -16.27
CA ILE A 11 -48.28 -7.44 -14.94
C ILE A 11 -48.94 -8.81 -15.13
N VAL A 12 -48.14 -9.87 -15.22
CA VAL A 12 -48.60 -11.20 -15.58
C VAL A 12 -48.45 -12.14 -14.38
N PHE A 13 -49.56 -12.69 -13.94
CA PHE A 13 -49.64 -13.73 -12.91
C PHE A 13 -49.94 -15.08 -13.56
N SER A 14 -49.09 -16.10 -13.34
CA SER A 14 -49.22 -17.43 -13.93
C SER A 14 -49.14 -18.55 -12.88
N GLY A 15 -49.92 -19.62 -13.08
CA GLY A 15 -49.94 -20.77 -12.17
C GLY A 15 -50.77 -20.52 -10.90
N ASN A 16 -50.28 -20.99 -9.75
CA ASN A 16 -50.96 -20.86 -8.47
C ASN A 16 -50.71 -19.47 -7.86
N THR A 17 -51.54 -18.50 -8.22
CA THR A 17 -51.44 -17.12 -7.74
C THR A 17 -52.80 -16.52 -7.37
N SER A 18 -52.79 -15.49 -6.53
CA SER A 18 -53.92 -14.62 -6.25
C SER A 18 -53.40 -13.17 -6.17
N PRO A 19 -53.77 -12.26 -7.10
CA PRO A 19 -54.62 -12.47 -8.28
C PRO A 19 -53.97 -13.39 -9.34
N GLY A 20 -54.70 -13.67 -10.43
CA GLY A 20 -54.24 -14.49 -11.55
C GLY A 20 -54.54 -13.85 -12.91
N GLY A 21 -53.76 -14.20 -13.93
CA GLY A 21 -53.91 -13.69 -15.30
C GLY A 21 -53.03 -12.47 -15.61
N ASP A 22 -53.16 -11.96 -16.83
CA ASP A 22 -52.55 -10.70 -17.26
C ASP A 22 -53.45 -9.52 -16.84
N LEU A 23 -52.88 -8.58 -16.09
CA LEU A 23 -53.54 -7.42 -15.51
C LEU A 23 -53.11 -6.10 -16.21
N GLY A 24 -52.35 -6.19 -17.30
CA GLY A 24 -51.93 -5.06 -18.12
C GLY A 24 -50.91 -4.15 -17.42
N ALA A 25 -50.96 -2.85 -17.72
CA ALA A 25 -49.91 -1.90 -17.35
C ALA A 25 -49.92 -1.45 -15.88
N SER A 26 -51.06 -1.50 -15.19
CA SER A 26 -51.16 -1.03 -13.79
C SER A 26 -52.30 -1.71 -13.06
N TYR A 27 -52.06 -2.18 -11.83
CA TYR A 27 -53.04 -2.91 -11.03
C TYR A 27 -52.90 -2.62 -9.54
N SER A 28 -54.02 -2.68 -8.80
CA SER A 28 -54.05 -2.57 -7.34
C SER A 28 -54.73 -3.80 -6.74
N ALA A 29 -53.96 -4.60 -6.00
CA ALA A 29 -54.41 -5.83 -5.36
C ALA A 29 -54.69 -5.62 -3.86
N GLY A 30 -55.62 -6.39 -3.29
CA GLY A 30 -55.81 -6.44 -1.83
C GLY A 30 -54.62 -7.08 -1.14
N ASN A 31 -54.37 -8.36 -1.42
CA ASN A 31 -53.12 -9.07 -1.11
C ASN A 31 -52.59 -9.70 -2.40
N VAL A 32 -51.31 -10.08 -2.39
CA VAL A 32 -50.66 -10.83 -3.47
C VAL A 32 -50.05 -12.11 -2.90
N ASP A 33 -50.56 -13.26 -3.33
CA ASP A 33 -50.02 -14.57 -2.98
C ASP A 33 -49.51 -15.25 -4.26
N ILE A 34 -48.22 -15.58 -4.31
CA ILE A 34 -47.54 -16.14 -5.49
C ILE A 34 -46.93 -17.49 -5.13
N GLY A 35 -47.40 -18.56 -5.76
CA GLY A 35 -46.94 -19.92 -5.49
C GLY A 35 -47.31 -20.38 -4.08
N ASN A 36 -48.58 -20.23 -3.69
CA ASN A 36 -49.04 -20.47 -2.33
C ASN A 36 -49.01 -21.96 -1.95
N THR A 37 -49.60 -22.84 -2.77
CA THR A 37 -49.67 -24.30 -2.53
C THR A 37 -49.18 -25.14 -3.71
N ALA A 38 -48.80 -24.50 -4.82
CA ALA A 38 -48.11 -25.10 -5.95
C ALA A 38 -47.19 -24.02 -6.58
N THR A 39 -46.62 -24.29 -7.76
CA THR A 39 -45.82 -23.28 -8.48
C THR A 39 -46.69 -22.11 -8.96
N GLY A 40 -46.23 -20.88 -8.71
CA GLY A 40 -46.83 -19.66 -9.24
C GLY A 40 -45.78 -18.58 -9.51
N THR A 41 -46.02 -17.75 -10.52
CA THR A 41 -45.10 -16.69 -10.93
C THR A 41 -45.80 -15.34 -11.11
N LEU A 42 -45.06 -14.27 -10.85
CA LEU A 42 -45.41 -12.89 -11.16
C LEU A 42 -44.30 -12.27 -12.01
N GLU A 43 -44.66 -11.65 -13.12
CA GLU A 43 -43.77 -10.82 -13.94
C GLU A 43 -44.34 -9.41 -14.07
N ILE A 44 -43.57 -8.40 -13.66
CA ILE A 44 -43.87 -6.97 -13.83
C ILE A 44 -42.80 -6.38 -14.74
N LEU A 45 -43.17 -6.10 -15.99
CA LEU A 45 -42.21 -5.82 -17.06
C LEU A 45 -42.48 -4.47 -17.74
N ASN A 46 -41.41 -3.92 -18.36
CA ASN A 46 -41.47 -2.81 -19.32
C ASN A 46 -42.12 -1.51 -18.83
N GLY A 47 -42.17 -1.27 -17.52
CA GLY A 47 -42.84 -0.12 -16.89
C GLY A 47 -44.16 -0.44 -16.17
N GLY A 48 -44.53 -1.72 -16.05
CA GLY A 48 -45.74 -2.16 -15.33
C GLY A 48 -45.72 -1.78 -13.85
N LYS A 49 -46.90 -1.47 -13.28
CA LYS A 49 -47.01 -0.95 -11.89
C LYS A 49 -48.04 -1.70 -11.05
N LEU A 50 -47.56 -2.52 -10.12
CA LEU A 50 -48.40 -3.21 -9.15
C LEU A 50 -48.38 -2.48 -7.80
N THR A 51 -49.55 -2.18 -7.26
CA THR A 51 -49.72 -1.87 -5.83
C THR A 51 -50.40 -3.05 -5.15
N SER A 52 -50.01 -3.39 -3.93
CA SER A 52 -50.70 -4.40 -3.12
C SER A 52 -50.73 -4.02 -1.64
N GLY A 53 -51.64 -4.62 -0.86
CA GLY A 53 -51.40 -4.85 0.56
C GLY A 53 -50.31 -5.92 0.75
N ARG A 54 -50.49 -6.81 1.73
CA ARG A 54 -49.51 -7.87 2.04
C ARG A 54 -49.16 -8.70 0.81
N ALA A 55 -47.88 -9.01 0.67
CA ALA A 55 -47.33 -9.84 -0.41
C ALA A 55 -46.62 -11.09 0.15
N ILE A 56 -46.86 -12.25 -0.47
CA ILE A 56 -46.25 -13.53 -0.12
C ILE A 56 -45.77 -14.23 -1.40
N VAL A 57 -44.48 -14.58 -1.45
CA VAL A 57 -43.84 -15.30 -2.55
C VAL A 57 -43.33 -16.64 -2.02
N GLY A 58 -44.06 -17.72 -2.29
CA GLY A 58 -43.91 -19.02 -1.63
C GLY A 58 -44.57 -19.00 -0.25
N GLY A 59 -45.81 -19.52 -0.14
CA GLY A 59 -46.67 -19.32 1.03
C GLY A 59 -46.78 -20.50 2.00
N ASN A 60 -47.18 -21.66 1.50
CA ASN A 60 -47.43 -22.87 2.29
C ASN A 60 -46.62 -24.06 1.77
N LEU A 61 -46.49 -25.11 2.59
CA LEU A 61 -45.80 -26.35 2.22
C LEU A 61 -46.29 -26.89 0.85
N GLY A 62 -45.36 -27.13 -0.07
CA GLY A 62 -45.65 -27.52 -1.46
C GLY A 62 -45.78 -26.36 -2.46
N GLY A 63 -45.91 -25.12 -1.98
CA GLY A 63 -45.83 -23.90 -2.78
C GLY A 63 -44.42 -23.62 -3.30
N ASN A 64 -44.32 -22.91 -4.43
CA ASN A 64 -43.06 -22.41 -4.98
C ASN A 64 -43.34 -21.09 -5.72
N GLY A 65 -42.96 -19.96 -5.12
CA GLY A 65 -43.23 -18.64 -5.67
C GLY A 65 -42.02 -18.00 -6.34
N SER A 66 -42.21 -17.40 -7.51
CA SER A 66 -41.19 -16.58 -8.17
C SER A 66 -41.77 -15.26 -8.67
N ALA A 67 -41.28 -14.14 -8.14
CA ALA A 67 -41.61 -12.79 -8.59
C ALA A 67 -40.43 -12.14 -9.31
N THR A 68 -40.67 -11.56 -10.48
CA THR A 68 -39.69 -10.79 -11.26
C THR A 68 -40.26 -9.42 -11.57
N VAL A 69 -39.53 -8.37 -11.20
CA VAL A 69 -39.83 -6.97 -11.56
C VAL A 69 -38.63 -6.49 -12.38
N ASP A 70 -38.84 -6.21 -13.66
CA ASP A 70 -37.75 -6.01 -14.63
C ASP A 70 -38.01 -4.81 -15.55
N GLY A 71 -36.98 -3.99 -15.72
CA GLY A 71 -36.93 -2.90 -16.70
C GLY A 71 -37.24 -1.52 -16.11
N PRO A 72 -36.80 -0.44 -16.78
CA PRO A 72 -36.91 0.91 -16.23
C PRO A 72 -38.36 1.32 -15.96
N GLY A 73 -38.62 1.73 -14.72
CA GLY A 73 -39.95 2.20 -14.29
C GLY A 73 -40.95 1.10 -13.97
N SER A 74 -40.60 -0.19 -14.12
CA SER A 74 -41.37 -1.30 -13.57
C SER A 74 -41.33 -1.22 -12.04
N SER A 75 -42.49 -1.29 -11.39
CA SER A 75 -42.59 -1.06 -9.95
C SER A 75 -43.59 -1.97 -9.22
N TRP A 76 -43.20 -2.48 -8.05
CA TRP A 76 -44.12 -3.09 -7.09
C TRP A 76 -44.10 -2.34 -5.75
N VAL A 77 -45.24 -1.77 -5.36
CA VAL A 77 -45.43 -1.05 -4.10
C VAL A 77 -46.31 -1.86 -3.15
N ILE A 78 -45.75 -2.25 -2.01
CA ILE A 78 -46.45 -2.92 -0.92
C ILE A 78 -46.85 -1.89 0.13
N THR A 79 -48.15 -1.74 0.34
CA THR A 79 -48.78 -0.88 1.35
C THR A 79 -49.60 -1.74 2.32
N ASP A 80 -48.91 -2.53 3.15
CA ASP A 80 -49.54 -3.33 4.20
C ASP A 80 -49.92 -2.44 5.39
N PRO A 81 -51.21 -2.37 5.80
CA PRO A 81 -51.62 -1.66 7.01
C PRO A 81 -51.22 -2.39 8.31
N PHE A 82 -50.79 -3.66 8.22
CA PHE A 82 -50.35 -4.48 9.34
C PHE A 82 -48.81 -4.48 9.45
N SER A 83 -48.18 -5.65 9.61
CA SER A 83 -46.76 -5.81 9.93
C SER A 83 -46.01 -6.83 9.06
N SER A 84 -46.68 -7.49 8.12
CA SER A 84 -46.10 -8.57 7.32
C SER A 84 -45.29 -8.05 6.13
N GLY A 85 -45.78 -6.98 5.47
CA GLY A 85 -45.15 -6.41 4.28
C GLY A 85 -45.00 -7.43 3.16
N LEU A 86 -43.76 -7.69 2.76
CA LEU A 86 -43.37 -8.67 1.75
C LEU A 86 -42.65 -9.86 2.39
N VAL A 87 -43.21 -11.05 2.24
CA VAL A 87 -42.62 -12.31 2.70
C VAL A 87 -42.14 -13.13 1.50
N ILE A 88 -40.89 -13.55 1.53
CA ILE A 88 -40.21 -14.30 0.47
C ILE A 88 -39.77 -15.64 1.08
N GLY A 89 -40.50 -16.70 0.78
CA GLY A 89 -40.30 -18.02 1.36
C GLY A 89 -40.87 -18.13 2.79
N GLN A 90 -42.16 -18.43 2.89
CA GLN A 90 -42.87 -18.64 4.14
C GLN A 90 -42.88 -20.14 4.54
N GLY A 91 -42.61 -20.43 5.81
CA GLY A 91 -42.53 -21.81 6.30
C GLY A 91 -41.41 -22.57 5.59
N GLN A 92 -41.77 -23.62 4.85
CA GLN A 92 -40.85 -24.42 4.03
C GLN A 92 -41.06 -24.24 2.53
N ALA A 93 -41.87 -23.25 2.12
CA ALA A 93 -42.07 -22.93 0.71
C ALA A 93 -40.87 -22.12 0.18
N PRO A 94 -40.19 -22.53 -0.91
CA PRO A 94 -39.21 -21.67 -1.56
C PRO A 94 -39.86 -20.41 -2.15
N GLY A 95 -39.21 -19.27 -1.93
CA GLY A 95 -39.59 -17.98 -2.50
C GLY A 95 -38.43 -17.34 -3.25
N THR A 96 -38.68 -16.84 -4.46
CA THR A 96 -37.70 -16.11 -5.26
C THR A 96 -38.20 -14.72 -5.62
N LEU A 97 -37.41 -13.68 -5.36
CA LEU A 97 -37.64 -12.31 -5.81
C LEU A 97 -36.48 -11.82 -6.67
N ARG A 98 -36.79 -11.25 -7.83
CA ARG A 98 -35.84 -10.60 -8.74
C ARG A 98 -36.27 -9.18 -9.03
N VAL A 99 -35.36 -8.23 -8.83
CA VAL A 99 -35.54 -6.81 -9.13
C VAL A 99 -34.41 -6.41 -10.06
N ARG A 100 -34.71 -6.10 -11.32
CA ARG A 100 -33.72 -6.06 -12.40
C ARG A 100 -33.84 -4.83 -13.31
N ASN A 101 -32.73 -4.47 -13.95
CA ASN A 101 -32.66 -3.51 -15.06
C ASN A 101 -33.35 -2.15 -14.79
N GLY A 102 -33.24 -1.61 -13.58
CA GLY A 102 -33.82 -0.31 -13.21
C GLY A 102 -35.26 -0.37 -12.69
N ALA A 103 -35.69 -1.53 -12.20
CA ALA A 103 -36.97 -1.74 -11.55
C ALA A 103 -36.93 -1.43 -10.04
N THR A 104 -38.10 -1.14 -9.44
CA THR A 104 -38.22 -0.84 -8.01
C THR A 104 -39.24 -1.73 -7.31
N VAL A 105 -38.86 -2.30 -6.16
CA VAL A 105 -39.78 -2.93 -5.22
C VAL A 105 -39.67 -2.22 -3.87
N SER A 106 -40.79 -1.73 -3.35
CA SER A 106 -40.83 -0.95 -2.10
C SER A 106 -41.93 -1.44 -1.17
N SER A 107 -41.65 -1.54 0.13
CA SER A 107 -42.64 -1.94 1.14
C SER A 107 -42.67 -0.97 2.32
N ASN A 108 -43.87 -0.49 2.68
CA ASN A 108 -44.09 0.36 3.87
C ASN A 108 -43.95 -0.41 5.20
N LYS A 109 -43.66 -1.71 5.11
CA LYS A 109 -43.45 -2.69 6.19
C LYS A 109 -42.32 -3.62 5.76
N GLN A 110 -42.06 -4.62 6.59
CA GLN A 110 -40.90 -5.50 6.53
C GLN A 110 -40.72 -6.20 5.17
N ILE A 111 -39.47 -6.53 4.85
CA ILE A 111 -39.13 -7.48 3.78
C ILE A 111 -38.42 -8.66 4.44
N THR A 112 -39.03 -9.84 4.43
CA THR A 112 -38.53 -10.97 5.24
C THR A 112 -38.60 -12.32 4.55
N SER A 113 -37.79 -13.28 5.01
CA SER A 113 -38.00 -14.71 4.78
C SER A 113 -38.25 -15.44 6.09
N SER A 114 -38.79 -16.66 6.02
CA SER A 114 -38.98 -17.49 7.21
C SER A 114 -37.64 -17.92 7.81
N ASN A 115 -37.58 -17.93 9.15
CA ASN A 115 -36.49 -18.51 9.93
C ASN A 115 -36.66 -20.03 10.18
N ALA A 116 -37.65 -20.67 9.58
CA ALA A 116 -37.87 -22.11 9.73
C ALA A 116 -36.73 -22.92 9.09
N PRO A 117 -36.25 -24.01 9.73
CA PRO A 117 -35.25 -24.89 9.13
C PRO A 117 -35.68 -25.39 7.76
N ASN A 118 -34.73 -25.39 6.82
CA ASN A 118 -34.92 -25.72 5.40
C ASN A 118 -35.78 -24.75 4.58
N SER A 119 -36.16 -23.58 5.13
CA SER A 119 -36.69 -22.50 4.28
C SER A 119 -35.58 -22.00 3.34
N VAL A 120 -35.98 -21.60 2.12
CA VAL A 120 -35.08 -21.07 1.10
C VAL A 120 -35.68 -19.80 0.50
N ALA A 121 -35.01 -18.67 0.72
CA ALA A 121 -35.29 -17.44 0.02
C ALA A 121 -34.14 -17.09 -0.93
N LEU A 122 -34.48 -16.82 -2.19
CA LEU A 122 -33.55 -16.26 -3.18
C LEU A 122 -33.98 -14.83 -3.49
N VAL A 123 -33.15 -13.86 -3.13
CA VAL A 123 -33.39 -12.44 -3.44
C VAL A 123 -32.27 -11.94 -4.33
N GLU A 124 -32.63 -11.25 -5.41
CA GLU A 124 -31.71 -10.75 -6.42
C GLU A 124 -32.08 -9.30 -6.76
N VAL A 125 -31.14 -8.37 -6.58
CA VAL A 125 -31.27 -6.96 -6.97
C VAL A 125 -30.13 -6.64 -7.94
N ASP A 126 -30.41 -6.64 -9.24
CA ASP A 126 -29.38 -6.61 -10.29
C ASP A 126 -29.52 -5.43 -11.25
N GLY A 127 -28.40 -4.76 -11.56
CA GLY A 127 -28.34 -3.68 -12.52
C GLY A 127 -28.55 -2.29 -11.91
N ALA A 128 -27.99 -1.28 -12.57
CA ALA A 128 -28.04 0.11 -12.12
C ALA A 128 -29.48 0.62 -11.98
N ASN A 129 -29.73 1.31 -10.86
CA ASN A 129 -31.05 1.82 -10.44
C ASN A 129 -32.10 0.76 -10.09
N SER A 130 -31.75 -0.53 -10.04
CA SER A 130 -32.61 -1.55 -9.44
C SER A 130 -32.63 -1.38 -7.92
N VAL A 131 -33.83 -1.24 -7.33
CA VAL A 131 -33.97 -0.94 -5.89
C VAL A 131 -34.96 -1.89 -5.21
N LEU A 132 -34.53 -2.53 -4.13
CA LEU A 132 -35.39 -3.20 -3.16
C LEU A 132 -35.35 -2.43 -1.84
N GLN A 133 -36.47 -1.87 -1.38
CA GLN A 133 -36.47 -0.99 -0.19
C GLN A 133 -37.64 -1.21 0.77
N THR A 134 -37.41 -0.95 2.05
CA THR A 134 -38.45 -0.97 3.09
C THR A 134 -38.31 0.18 4.10
N ASP A 135 -39.46 0.72 4.51
CA ASP A 135 -39.59 1.72 5.59
C ASP A 135 -39.46 1.10 7.00
N ASP A 136 -39.25 -0.22 7.10
CA ASP A 136 -39.03 -0.97 8.33
C ASP A 136 -37.77 -1.87 8.17
N ARG A 137 -37.76 -3.05 8.78
CA ARG A 137 -36.64 -4.00 8.77
C ARG A 137 -36.58 -4.85 7.51
N CYS A 138 -35.37 -5.30 7.17
CA CYS A 138 -35.17 -6.47 6.33
C CYS A 138 -34.64 -7.63 7.16
N GLY A 139 -35.12 -8.86 6.91
CA GLY A 139 -34.75 -10.02 7.72
C GLY A 139 -34.74 -11.33 6.94
N PHE A 140 -33.56 -11.89 6.71
CA PHE A 140 -33.37 -13.11 5.93
C PHE A 140 -32.91 -14.26 6.82
N GLY A 141 -33.63 -15.37 6.79
CA GLY A 141 -33.29 -16.62 7.47
C GLY A 141 -33.66 -17.85 6.64
N GLY A 142 -33.68 -19.01 7.31
CA GLY A 142 -34.13 -20.27 6.75
C GLY A 142 -33.08 -21.36 6.86
N SER A 143 -32.26 -21.50 5.83
CA SER A 143 -31.15 -22.45 5.74
C SER A 143 -29.97 -21.80 5.02
N ASP A 144 -28.82 -22.50 4.97
CA ASP A 144 -27.63 -22.01 4.26
C ASP A 144 -27.84 -21.80 2.75
N ALA A 145 -28.94 -22.33 2.19
CA ALA A 145 -29.36 -22.09 0.82
C ALA A 145 -30.09 -20.74 0.61
N THR A 146 -30.51 -20.05 1.68
CA THR A 146 -31.03 -18.68 1.59
C THR A 146 -29.91 -17.76 1.12
N THR A 147 -30.14 -17.03 0.04
CA THR A 147 -29.14 -16.14 -0.56
C THR A 147 -29.74 -14.83 -1.04
N VAL A 148 -29.08 -13.72 -0.68
CA VAL A 148 -29.35 -12.38 -1.20
C VAL A 148 -28.17 -11.97 -2.09
N ARG A 149 -28.44 -11.59 -3.33
CA ARG A 149 -27.45 -11.08 -4.28
C ARG A 149 -27.80 -9.66 -4.67
N ILE A 150 -26.83 -8.76 -4.54
CA ILE A 150 -26.95 -7.36 -4.97
C ILE A 150 -25.82 -7.13 -5.96
N SER A 151 -26.17 -6.92 -7.23
CA SER A 151 -25.22 -6.97 -8.34
C SER A 151 -25.35 -5.82 -9.33
N ASN A 152 -24.24 -5.50 -10.00
CA ASN A 152 -24.17 -4.57 -11.14
C ASN A 152 -24.80 -3.17 -10.91
N GLY A 153 -24.70 -2.63 -9.70
CA GLY A 153 -25.25 -1.31 -9.34
C GLY A 153 -26.64 -1.36 -8.68
N GLY A 154 -27.16 -2.55 -8.37
CA GLY A 154 -28.40 -2.73 -7.62
C GLY A 154 -28.29 -2.26 -6.16
N GLN A 155 -29.41 -1.89 -5.55
CA GLN A 155 -29.44 -1.36 -4.18
C GLN A 155 -30.52 -2.01 -3.31
N MET A 156 -30.14 -2.47 -2.12
CA MET A 156 -31.08 -2.87 -1.07
C MET A 156 -31.07 -1.85 0.07
N ARG A 157 -32.24 -1.47 0.60
CA ARG A 157 -32.37 -0.44 1.65
C ARG A 157 -33.37 -0.86 2.72
N CYS A 158 -32.95 -0.78 3.99
CA CYS A 158 -33.79 -1.12 5.15
C CYS A 158 -33.75 0.05 6.13
N ALA A 159 -34.88 0.74 6.35
CA ALA A 159 -34.89 1.99 7.11
C ALA A 159 -34.64 1.79 8.62
N THR A 160 -34.99 0.62 9.17
CA THR A 160 -34.65 0.26 10.57
C THR A 160 -33.47 -0.70 10.60
N TYR A 161 -33.62 -1.89 11.17
CA TYR A 161 -32.54 -2.85 11.33
C TYR A 161 -32.52 -3.91 10.21
N GLY A 162 -31.36 -4.53 10.03
CA GLY A 162 -31.15 -5.69 9.19
C GLY A 162 -31.01 -6.95 10.02
N SER A 163 -31.42 -8.09 9.47
CA SER A 163 -31.19 -9.40 10.08
C SER A 163 -30.78 -10.44 9.03
N LEU A 164 -29.79 -11.25 9.38
CA LEU A 164 -29.35 -12.42 8.61
C LEU A 164 -29.16 -13.60 9.57
N VAL A 165 -30.17 -14.46 9.71
CA VAL A 165 -30.14 -15.61 10.63
C VAL A 165 -29.35 -16.78 10.06
N PHE A 166 -29.49 -17.03 8.76
CA PHE A 166 -28.83 -18.12 8.01
C PHE A 166 -28.42 -17.63 6.62
N GLY A 167 -27.48 -18.34 6.00
CA GLY A 167 -27.16 -18.19 4.59
C GLY A 167 -26.25 -17.00 4.30
N SER A 168 -26.32 -16.46 3.09
CA SER A 168 -25.35 -15.46 2.62
C SER A 168 -25.95 -14.24 1.94
N VAL A 169 -25.36 -13.08 2.19
CA VAL A 169 -25.55 -11.86 1.39
C VAL A 169 -24.27 -11.60 0.62
N SER A 170 -24.37 -11.37 -0.69
CA SER A 170 -23.23 -11.10 -1.56
C SER A 170 -23.46 -9.84 -2.40
N LEU A 171 -22.58 -8.87 -2.24
CA LEU A 171 -22.53 -7.64 -3.03
C LEU A 171 -21.42 -7.78 -4.08
N THR A 172 -21.76 -7.58 -5.36
CA THR A 172 -20.80 -7.71 -6.48
C THR A 172 -21.00 -6.63 -7.54
N GLY A 173 -19.94 -6.25 -8.25
CA GLY A 173 -20.00 -5.24 -9.31
C GLY A 173 -20.17 -3.80 -8.79
N ALA A 174 -19.41 -2.87 -9.37
CA ALA A 174 -19.28 -1.51 -8.86
C ALA A 174 -20.63 -0.78 -8.68
N GLY A 175 -20.78 -0.08 -7.55
CA GLY A 175 -21.97 0.67 -7.20
C GLY A 175 -23.08 -0.14 -6.52
N SER A 176 -22.95 -1.48 -6.45
CA SER A 176 -23.90 -2.34 -5.70
C SER A 176 -23.86 -2.02 -4.21
N LYS A 177 -25.03 -1.91 -3.58
CA LYS A 177 -25.14 -1.35 -2.22
C LYS A 177 -26.17 -2.02 -1.34
N TRP A 178 -25.84 -2.24 -0.07
CA TRP A 178 -26.83 -2.52 0.99
C TRP A 178 -26.74 -1.44 2.07
N VAL A 179 -27.87 -0.79 2.36
CA VAL A 179 -28.00 0.24 3.41
C VAL A 179 -28.97 -0.25 4.48
N ILE A 180 -28.54 -0.18 5.74
CA ILE A 180 -29.34 -0.46 6.94
C ILE A 180 -29.32 0.80 7.80
N GLY A 181 -30.49 1.33 8.20
CA GLY A 181 -30.59 2.58 8.94
C GLY A 181 -30.17 2.50 10.42
N GLN A 182 -30.22 1.31 11.01
CA GLN A 182 -29.79 1.01 12.38
C GLN A 182 -28.87 -0.23 12.36
N ASP A 183 -28.99 -1.13 13.33
CA ASP A 183 -28.13 -2.30 13.49
C ASP A 183 -28.33 -3.36 12.40
N LEU A 184 -27.27 -4.11 12.09
CA LEU A 184 -27.34 -5.37 11.35
C LEU A 184 -27.01 -6.53 12.29
N PHE A 185 -27.98 -7.42 12.51
CA PHE A 185 -27.84 -8.61 13.34
C PHE A 185 -27.61 -9.87 12.50
N THR A 186 -26.42 -10.45 12.58
CA THR A 186 -26.16 -11.76 11.96
C THR A 186 -26.29 -12.89 12.99
N ALA A 187 -26.65 -14.09 12.53
CA ALA A 187 -26.67 -15.34 13.29
C ALA A 187 -27.36 -15.26 14.68
N LEU A 188 -28.64 -14.88 14.67
CA LEU A 188 -29.49 -14.54 15.83
C LEU A 188 -29.99 -15.72 16.71
N SER A 189 -29.54 -16.95 16.46
CA SER A 189 -30.01 -18.15 17.18
C SER A 189 -28.88 -19.17 17.34
N THR A 190 -29.13 -20.29 18.01
CA THR A 190 -28.15 -21.37 18.20
C THR A 190 -27.93 -22.20 16.93
N ASP A 191 -26.69 -22.65 16.70
CA ASP A 191 -26.27 -23.49 15.56
C ASP A 191 -26.55 -22.89 14.17
N VAL A 192 -26.32 -21.57 14.03
CA VAL A 192 -26.56 -20.86 12.77
C VAL A 192 -25.32 -20.14 12.23
N HIS A 193 -25.27 -20.03 10.91
CA HIS A 193 -24.10 -19.61 10.15
C HIS A 193 -24.51 -18.53 9.15
N SER A 194 -23.82 -17.39 9.17
CA SER A 194 -24.11 -16.23 8.30
C SER A 194 -22.86 -15.72 7.60
N ILE A 195 -22.96 -15.45 6.30
CA ILE A 195 -21.83 -14.97 5.48
C ILE A 195 -22.20 -13.65 4.78
N LEU A 196 -21.35 -12.64 4.94
CA LEU A 196 -21.40 -11.37 4.22
C LEU A 196 -20.20 -11.27 3.28
N ASN A 197 -20.43 -11.23 1.96
CA ASN A 197 -19.38 -11.06 0.96
C ASN A 197 -19.49 -9.67 0.34
N ILE A 198 -18.52 -8.79 0.60
CA ILE A 198 -18.50 -7.41 0.13
C ILE A 198 -17.39 -7.29 -0.93
N GLY A 199 -17.77 -7.40 -2.20
CA GLY A 199 -16.85 -7.42 -3.34
C GLY A 199 -16.42 -6.04 -3.82
N GLU A 200 -15.57 -6.05 -4.85
CA GLU A 200 -14.95 -4.86 -5.46
C GLU A 200 -15.95 -3.76 -5.82
N GLY A 201 -15.65 -2.53 -5.41
CA GLY A 201 -16.47 -1.34 -5.71
C GLY A 201 -17.89 -1.36 -5.12
N THR A 202 -18.18 -2.26 -4.17
CA THR A 202 -19.49 -2.35 -3.49
C THR A 202 -19.46 -1.76 -2.09
N ALA A 203 -20.63 -1.49 -1.50
CA ALA A 203 -20.72 -0.91 -0.16
C ALA A 203 -21.81 -1.53 0.72
N LEU A 204 -21.42 -1.93 1.93
CA LEU A 204 -22.31 -2.20 3.06
C LEU A 204 -22.28 -1.01 4.03
N GLU A 205 -23.43 -0.37 4.23
CA GLU A 205 -23.60 0.74 5.17
C GLU A 205 -24.59 0.35 6.26
N VAL A 206 -24.16 0.42 7.52
CA VAL A 206 -24.95 0.13 8.72
C VAL A 206 -24.95 1.40 9.59
N GLY A 207 -26.14 1.94 9.88
CA GLY A 207 -26.27 3.16 10.67
C GLY A 207 -26.01 2.97 12.17
N GLY A 208 -26.17 1.74 12.66
CA GLY A 208 -25.84 1.31 14.03
C GLY A 208 -24.75 0.23 14.05
N THR A 209 -24.90 -0.76 14.90
CA THR A 209 -23.88 -1.80 15.12
C THR A 209 -23.98 -2.94 14.10
N LEU A 210 -22.84 -3.33 13.52
CA LEU A 210 -22.70 -4.57 12.75
C LEU A 210 -22.32 -5.72 13.70
N ASN A 211 -23.28 -6.59 14.03
CA ASN A 211 -23.10 -7.65 15.01
C ASN A 211 -22.69 -8.97 14.33
N LEU A 212 -21.52 -9.53 14.68
CA LEU A 212 -20.91 -10.71 14.05
C LEU A 212 -20.40 -11.75 15.08
N PRO A 213 -21.12 -12.85 15.35
CA PRO A 213 -22.58 -12.97 15.31
C PRO A 213 -23.22 -12.12 16.43
N ASN A 214 -24.54 -11.95 16.43
CA ASN A 214 -25.27 -11.44 17.59
C ASN A 214 -25.54 -12.55 18.61
N ALA A 215 -24.47 -13.08 19.21
CA ALA A 215 -24.53 -14.08 20.28
C ALA A 215 -24.22 -13.42 21.64
N ALA A 216 -25.16 -13.50 22.57
CA ALA A 216 -25.03 -12.89 23.90
C ALA A 216 -24.26 -13.74 24.93
N ASP A 217 -24.06 -15.04 24.66
CA ASP A 217 -23.43 -16.00 25.58
C ASP A 217 -22.45 -16.91 24.84
N ASP A 218 -21.36 -17.28 25.51
CA ASP A 218 -20.26 -18.09 24.98
C ASP A 218 -20.68 -19.54 24.65
N THR A 219 -21.81 -20.01 25.21
CA THR A 219 -22.32 -21.37 24.95
C THR A 219 -23.00 -21.54 23.59
N ILE A 220 -23.32 -20.44 22.91
CA ILE A 220 -24.04 -20.44 21.63
C ILE A 220 -23.06 -20.79 20.50
N VAL A 221 -23.15 -21.99 19.92
CA VAL A 221 -22.30 -22.39 18.79
C VAL A 221 -22.84 -21.77 17.50
N SER A 222 -22.51 -20.52 17.19
CA SER A 222 -23.00 -19.84 15.97
C SER A 222 -21.94 -18.90 15.43
N SER A 223 -21.91 -18.67 14.13
CA SER A 223 -20.82 -17.94 13.50
C SER A 223 -21.29 -16.96 12.44
N ALA A 224 -20.50 -15.89 12.30
CA ALA A 224 -20.71 -14.88 11.28
C ALA A 224 -19.37 -14.49 10.67
N THR A 225 -19.29 -14.60 9.35
CA THR A 225 -18.10 -14.26 8.57
C THR A 225 -18.36 -13.05 7.67
N LEU A 226 -17.54 -12.02 7.83
CA LEU A 226 -17.46 -10.87 6.91
C LEU A 226 -16.23 -11.03 6.01
N ASN A 227 -16.45 -11.24 4.72
CA ASN A 227 -15.40 -11.26 3.69
C ASN A 227 -15.38 -9.92 2.95
N ILE A 228 -14.23 -9.26 2.95
CA ILE A 228 -13.97 -8.01 2.24
C ILE A 228 -12.99 -8.30 1.11
N GLU A 229 -13.43 -8.12 -0.13
CA GLU A 229 -12.72 -8.61 -1.32
C GLU A 229 -12.63 -7.54 -2.42
N GLY A 230 -11.76 -7.76 -3.41
CA GLY A 230 -11.62 -6.92 -4.60
C GLY A 230 -10.18 -6.48 -4.92
N ALA A 231 -9.98 -5.95 -6.13
CA ALA A 231 -8.69 -5.50 -6.62
C ALA A 231 -8.38 -4.06 -6.24
N SER A 232 -9.15 -3.06 -6.69
CA SER A 232 -9.11 -1.67 -6.20
C SER A 232 -10.29 -0.83 -6.72
N PRO A 233 -11.11 -0.21 -5.85
CA PRO A 233 -11.14 -0.37 -4.40
C PRO A 233 -11.80 -1.68 -3.97
N PRO A 234 -11.38 -2.29 -2.84
CA PRO A 234 -12.09 -3.39 -2.20
C PRO A 234 -13.51 -2.98 -1.77
N GLY A 235 -14.31 -3.97 -1.39
CA GLY A 235 -15.61 -3.74 -0.77
C GLY A 235 -15.55 -2.80 0.44
N LEU A 236 -16.37 -1.77 0.45
CA LEU A 236 -16.46 -0.81 1.55
C LEU A 236 -17.44 -1.32 2.62
N VAL A 237 -17.00 -1.28 3.87
CA VAL A 237 -17.86 -1.52 5.04
C VAL A 237 -17.83 -0.28 5.91
N THR A 238 -19.01 0.28 6.19
CA THR A 238 -19.18 1.47 7.02
C THR A 238 -20.20 1.18 8.11
N ALA A 239 -19.75 1.18 9.35
CA ALA A 239 -20.56 1.18 10.56
C ALA A 239 -19.86 1.99 11.67
N PRO A 240 -20.59 2.65 12.59
CA PRO A 240 -20.01 3.18 13.82
C PRO A 240 -19.22 2.12 14.62
N GLU A 241 -19.81 0.94 14.80
CA GLU A 241 -19.23 -0.19 15.52
C GLU A 241 -19.48 -1.51 14.80
N LEU A 242 -18.51 -2.43 14.88
CA LEU A 242 -18.64 -3.84 14.59
C LEU A 242 -18.40 -4.60 15.89
N ALA A 243 -19.45 -5.20 16.43
CA ALA A 243 -19.39 -5.94 17.68
C ALA A 243 -19.32 -7.44 17.39
N PHE A 244 -18.27 -8.09 17.87
CA PHE A 244 -18.17 -9.54 17.87
C PHE A 244 -18.94 -10.13 19.05
N GLY A 245 -19.82 -11.11 18.79
CA GLY A 245 -20.56 -11.82 19.84
C GLY A 245 -19.66 -12.58 20.81
N SER A 246 -20.13 -12.78 22.04
CA SER A 246 -19.38 -13.38 23.16
C SER A 246 -18.75 -14.73 22.78
N ASN A 247 -19.50 -15.52 22.01
CA ASN A 247 -19.16 -16.88 21.57
C ASN A 247 -17.95 -17.06 20.64
N LYS A 248 -17.23 -15.99 20.28
CA LYS A 248 -15.99 -16.06 19.47
C LYS A 248 -16.20 -16.60 18.05
N GLY A 249 -17.45 -16.76 17.60
CA GLY A 249 -17.80 -17.19 16.25
C GLY A 249 -17.71 -16.08 15.19
N GLY A 250 -17.29 -14.87 15.59
CA GLY A 250 -17.12 -13.72 14.71
C GLY A 250 -15.79 -13.72 13.98
N VAL A 251 -15.83 -13.53 12.66
CA VAL A 251 -14.64 -13.55 11.80
C VAL A 251 -14.71 -12.43 10.76
N ILE A 252 -13.65 -11.62 10.65
CA ILE A 252 -13.40 -10.73 9.50
C ILE A 252 -12.26 -11.29 8.66
N ASN A 253 -12.45 -11.33 7.35
CA ASN A 253 -11.47 -11.74 6.36
C ASN A 253 -11.21 -10.59 5.38
N LEU A 254 -10.05 -9.97 5.52
CA LEU A 254 -9.49 -8.97 4.63
C LEU A 254 -8.78 -9.72 3.48
N ASN A 255 -9.51 -9.96 2.40
CA ASN A 255 -9.13 -10.82 1.28
C ASN A 255 -9.03 -10.03 -0.05
N HIS A 256 -8.47 -8.82 0.02
CA HIS A 256 -8.33 -7.92 -1.13
C HIS A 256 -6.87 -7.79 -1.59
N SER A 257 -6.67 -7.42 -2.86
CA SER A 257 -5.32 -7.22 -3.43
C SER A 257 -4.93 -5.74 -3.60
N ASP A 258 -5.76 -4.80 -3.12
CA ASP A 258 -5.46 -3.36 -3.20
C ASP A 258 -4.20 -3.00 -2.39
N ALA A 259 -3.09 -2.79 -3.08
CA ALA A 259 -1.80 -2.40 -2.50
C ALA A 259 -1.56 -0.89 -2.48
N SER A 260 -2.54 -0.05 -2.83
CA SER A 260 -2.41 1.41 -2.87
C SER A 260 -2.21 2.07 -1.50
N GLY A 261 -2.49 1.34 -0.41
CA GLY A 261 -2.55 1.88 0.95
C GLY A 261 -3.77 2.77 1.23
N SER A 262 -4.64 3.02 0.24
CA SER A 262 -5.79 3.92 0.38
C SER A 262 -7.00 3.28 1.07
N TYR A 263 -7.08 1.95 1.12
CA TYR A 263 -8.20 1.26 1.77
C TYR A 263 -8.13 1.36 3.29
N GLN A 264 -9.21 1.87 3.89
CA GLN A 264 -9.34 2.07 5.34
C GLN A 264 -10.61 1.39 5.87
N LEU A 265 -10.46 0.61 6.94
CA LEU A 265 -11.56 0.16 7.77
C LEU A 265 -11.59 1.05 9.03
N ALA A 266 -12.46 2.06 9.00
CA ALA A 266 -12.61 3.06 10.07
C ALA A 266 -13.59 2.65 11.17
N THR A 267 -14.36 1.58 10.97
CA THR A 267 -15.28 1.03 11.97
C THR A 267 -14.52 0.55 13.21
N SER A 268 -15.01 0.92 14.39
CA SER A 268 -14.47 0.45 15.67
C SER A 268 -14.90 -1.00 15.91
N MET A 269 -13.97 -1.87 16.30
CA MET A 269 -14.21 -3.31 16.48
C MET A 269 -14.07 -3.72 17.95
N SER A 270 -15.06 -4.41 18.49
CA SER A 270 -15.14 -4.85 19.90
C SER A 270 -15.49 -6.35 20.02
N GLY A 271 -15.27 -6.94 21.20
CA GLY A 271 -15.61 -8.35 21.47
C GLY A 271 -14.55 -9.38 21.03
N PRO A 272 -14.80 -10.70 21.19
CA PRO A 272 -13.75 -11.72 21.12
C PRO A 272 -13.55 -12.36 19.75
N GLY A 273 -14.03 -11.73 18.67
CA GLY A 273 -13.88 -12.25 17.30
C GLY A 273 -12.51 -12.00 16.67
N THR A 274 -12.27 -12.67 15.54
CA THR A 274 -10.94 -12.74 14.90
C THR A 274 -10.85 -11.90 13.64
N VAL A 275 -9.64 -11.39 13.34
CA VAL A 275 -9.35 -10.60 12.15
C VAL A 275 -8.24 -11.28 11.35
N ASN A 276 -8.48 -11.55 10.06
CA ASN A 276 -7.55 -12.25 9.18
C ASN A 276 -7.21 -11.40 7.95
N VAL A 277 -5.92 -11.12 7.71
CA VAL A 277 -5.43 -10.60 6.42
C VAL A 277 -4.92 -11.78 5.60
N ARG A 278 -5.52 -12.02 4.44
CA ARG A 278 -5.32 -13.27 3.66
C ARG A 278 -4.77 -13.08 2.25
N ASN A 279 -4.67 -11.85 1.78
CA ASN A 279 -4.27 -11.51 0.41
C ASN A 279 -3.29 -10.32 0.41
N GLY A 280 -2.65 -10.04 -0.73
CA GLY A 280 -1.52 -9.10 -0.85
C GLY A 280 -1.83 -7.61 -0.69
N GLY A 281 -3.07 -7.23 -0.38
CA GLY A 281 -3.46 -5.83 -0.20
C GLY A 281 -2.92 -5.18 1.08
N THR A 282 -3.13 -3.87 1.19
CA THR A 282 -2.88 -3.07 2.41
C THR A 282 -4.21 -2.62 3.01
N THR A 283 -4.56 -3.14 4.18
CA THR A 283 -5.72 -2.65 4.96
C THR A 283 -5.23 -1.72 6.05
N THR A 284 -5.75 -0.51 6.11
CA THR A 284 -5.51 0.42 7.23
C THR A 284 -6.65 0.35 8.25
N LEU A 285 -6.36 0.01 9.51
CA LEU A 285 -7.35 0.01 10.60
C LEU A 285 -7.37 1.37 11.30
N ALA A 286 -8.43 2.15 11.12
CA ALA A 286 -8.54 3.51 11.67
C ALA A 286 -9.55 3.65 12.84
N GLY A 287 -10.28 2.58 13.18
CA GLY A 287 -11.24 2.56 14.29
C GLY A 287 -10.62 2.57 15.69
N ASN A 288 -11.47 2.64 16.72
CA ASN A 288 -11.08 2.46 18.11
C ASN A 288 -11.25 0.99 18.51
N ASN A 289 -10.20 0.18 18.38
CA ASN A 289 -10.31 -1.27 18.39
C ASN A 289 -10.03 -1.88 19.77
N SER A 290 -11.00 -2.61 20.32
CA SER A 290 -10.96 -3.27 21.63
C SER A 290 -11.18 -4.79 21.57
N TYR A 291 -11.24 -5.36 20.36
CA TYR A 291 -11.44 -6.80 20.16
C TYR A 291 -10.28 -7.66 20.68
N SER A 292 -10.61 -8.84 21.22
CA SER A 292 -9.65 -9.72 21.90
C SER A 292 -9.34 -11.03 21.19
N GLY A 293 -10.04 -11.36 20.10
CA GLY A 293 -9.64 -12.49 19.25
C GLY A 293 -8.36 -12.19 18.46
N THR A 294 -7.65 -13.23 18.05
CA THR A 294 -6.35 -13.11 17.36
C THR A 294 -6.44 -12.35 16.05
N THR A 295 -5.44 -11.51 15.79
CA THR A 295 -5.18 -10.88 14.49
C THR A 295 -4.13 -11.67 13.72
N SER A 296 -4.52 -12.33 12.64
CA SER A 296 -3.64 -13.14 11.79
C SER A 296 -3.33 -12.42 10.48
N ILE A 297 -2.09 -11.99 10.29
CA ILE A 297 -1.60 -11.35 9.07
C ILE A 297 -0.86 -12.42 8.26
N ALA A 298 -1.58 -13.17 7.42
CA ALA A 298 -1.04 -14.28 6.64
C ALA A 298 -0.40 -13.82 5.31
N ALA A 299 -0.81 -12.68 4.78
CA ALA A 299 -0.26 -12.03 3.60
C ALA A 299 -0.53 -10.52 3.64
N GLY A 300 0.04 -9.76 2.71
CA GLY A 300 -0.22 -8.33 2.54
C GLY A 300 0.31 -7.47 3.69
N THR A 301 -0.31 -6.32 3.91
CA THR A 301 0.03 -5.37 4.98
C THR A 301 -1.19 -5.02 5.82
N LEU A 302 -1.09 -5.15 7.14
CA LEU A 302 -2.01 -4.51 8.08
C LEU A 302 -1.36 -3.22 8.60
N ARG A 303 -2.01 -2.07 8.37
CA ARG A 303 -1.51 -0.74 8.73
C ARG A 303 -2.35 -0.12 9.85
N ALA A 304 -1.72 0.56 10.81
CA ALA A 304 -2.43 1.38 11.78
C ALA A 304 -2.83 2.72 11.15
N GLY A 305 -4.12 3.08 11.25
CA GLY A 305 -4.67 4.39 10.86
C GLY A 305 -4.90 5.33 12.05
N ALA A 306 -4.71 4.84 13.27
CA ALA A 306 -4.78 5.59 14.53
C ALA A 306 -3.95 4.86 15.61
N THR A 307 -3.64 5.52 16.72
CA THR A 307 -3.04 4.90 17.92
C THR A 307 -3.90 3.73 18.46
N THR A 308 -5.22 3.82 18.29
CA THR A 308 -6.20 2.79 18.65
C THR A 308 -6.51 1.80 17.51
N GLY A 309 -5.85 1.95 16.36
CA GLY A 309 -6.11 1.17 15.15
C GLY A 309 -5.75 -0.31 15.30
N PHE A 310 -4.71 -0.61 16.09
CA PHE A 310 -4.44 -1.98 16.55
C PHE A 310 -4.99 -2.13 17.97
N SER A 311 -5.68 -3.24 18.23
CA SER A 311 -6.27 -3.49 19.54
C SER A 311 -5.23 -3.98 20.56
N PRO A 312 -5.16 -3.37 21.76
CA PRO A 312 -4.30 -3.82 22.85
C PRO A 312 -4.75 -5.14 23.48
N ALA A 313 -5.96 -5.61 23.20
CA ALA A 313 -6.51 -6.86 23.71
C ALA A 313 -6.30 -8.07 22.77
N SER A 314 -5.86 -7.83 21.53
CA SER A 314 -5.65 -8.87 20.52
C SER A 314 -4.18 -9.30 20.45
N ASP A 315 -3.94 -10.61 20.36
CA ASP A 315 -2.64 -11.16 19.98
C ASP A 315 -2.44 -11.09 18.47
N TYR A 316 -1.26 -10.65 18.02
CA TYR A 316 -0.92 -10.48 16.61
C TYR A 316 0.05 -11.57 16.14
N VAL A 317 -0.25 -12.17 14.99
CA VAL A 317 0.61 -13.15 14.32
C VAL A 317 0.94 -12.64 12.92
N VAL A 318 2.21 -12.33 12.67
CA VAL A 318 2.71 -11.87 11.36
C VAL A 318 3.41 -13.03 10.67
N ALA A 319 2.85 -13.54 9.58
CA ALA A 319 3.43 -14.64 8.82
C ALA A 319 4.63 -14.18 7.95
N SER A 320 5.46 -15.13 7.52
CA SER A 320 6.57 -14.83 6.61
C SER A 320 6.06 -14.26 5.28
N GLY A 321 6.66 -13.16 4.83
CA GLY A 321 6.21 -12.41 3.66
C GLY A 321 5.02 -11.46 3.89
N ALA A 322 4.45 -11.43 5.10
CA ALA A 322 3.42 -10.46 5.50
C ALA A 322 4.02 -9.30 6.31
N LYS A 323 3.31 -8.17 6.35
CA LYS A 323 3.76 -6.94 7.02
C LYS A 323 2.75 -6.40 8.03
N MET A 324 3.26 -6.00 9.19
CA MET A 324 2.56 -5.15 10.16
C MET A 324 3.19 -3.76 10.11
N ASP A 325 2.39 -2.71 10.01
CA ASP A 325 2.88 -1.35 9.79
C ASP A 325 2.20 -0.38 10.76
N THR A 326 2.95 0.21 11.69
CA THR A 326 2.37 1.13 12.69
C THR A 326 2.13 2.53 12.12
N ALA A 327 2.44 2.77 10.84
CA ALA A 327 2.49 4.09 10.22
C ALA A 327 3.25 5.08 11.12
N THR A 328 2.66 6.23 11.42
CA THR A 328 3.24 7.25 12.32
C THR A 328 2.72 7.16 13.76
N PHE A 329 2.03 6.06 14.12
CA PHE A 329 1.35 5.90 15.40
C PHE A 329 2.20 5.09 16.39
N ALA A 330 1.85 5.21 17.67
CA ALA A 330 2.43 4.42 18.75
C ALA A 330 1.41 3.42 19.34
N PRO A 331 0.98 2.40 18.57
CA PRO A 331 -0.07 1.47 19.00
C PRO A 331 0.40 0.53 20.11
N THR A 332 -0.57 -0.03 20.82
CA THR A 332 -0.36 -1.16 21.74
C THR A 332 -1.08 -2.40 21.21
N VAL A 333 -0.42 -3.55 21.30
CA VAL A 333 -1.00 -4.88 21.02
C VAL A 333 -0.92 -5.77 22.26
N GLY A 334 -1.65 -6.90 22.26
CA GLY A 334 -1.55 -7.92 23.29
C GLY A 334 -0.17 -8.60 23.27
N SER A 335 -0.08 -9.80 22.73
CA SER A 335 1.19 -10.47 22.39
C SER A 335 1.50 -10.30 20.89
N LEU A 336 2.76 -10.53 20.51
CA LEU A 336 3.19 -10.47 19.12
C LEU A 336 4.10 -11.65 18.76
N ARG A 337 3.70 -12.42 17.73
CA ARG A 337 4.48 -13.48 17.10
C ARG A 337 4.87 -13.06 15.68
N ASN A 338 6.17 -12.90 15.42
CA ASN A 338 6.68 -12.31 14.19
C ASN A 338 7.55 -13.29 13.37
N ALA A 339 7.04 -13.76 12.24
CA ALA A 339 7.81 -14.45 11.20
C ALA A 339 7.98 -13.58 9.93
N GLY A 340 7.34 -12.41 9.89
CA GLY A 340 7.34 -11.46 8.78
C GLY A 340 8.09 -10.18 9.11
N THR A 341 7.56 -9.04 8.66
CA THR A 341 8.16 -7.72 8.89
C THR A 341 7.21 -6.84 9.70
N VAL A 342 7.69 -6.28 10.79
CA VAL A 342 7.04 -5.17 11.50
C VAL A 342 7.77 -3.89 11.10
N THR A 343 7.06 -2.83 10.73
CA THR A 343 7.66 -1.51 10.46
C THR A 343 7.06 -0.45 11.38
N MET A 344 7.95 0.35 11.95
CA MET A 344 7.62 1.64 12.57
C MET A 344 8.09 2.81 11.70
N ALA A 345 8.96 2.54 10.72
CA ALA A 345 9.79 3.49 9.99
C ALA A 345 9.05 4.45 9.02
N ALA A 346 7.74 4.60 9.15
CA ALA A 346 6.93 5.49 8.31
C ALA A 346 6.72 6.89 8.93
N GLY A 347 7.14 7.13 10.18
CA GLY A 347 6.70 8.28 10.99
C GLY A 347 7.71 9.34 11.40
N GLY A 348 8.99 9.21 11.05
CA GLY A 348 10.07 10.08 11.54
C GLY A 348 11.01 9.29 12.44
N THR A 349 11.42 9.84 13.59
CA THR A 349 12.32 9.17 14.55
C THR A 349 11.73 9.11 15.96
N SER A 350 10.40 9.16 16.06
CA SER A 350 9.67 9.30 17.33
C SER A 350 8.39 8.48 17.27
N GLY A 351 8.47 7.21 17.68
CA GLY A 351 7.34 6.28 17.66
C GLY A 351 7.65 5.02 18.45
N SER A 352 6.62 4.30 18.89
CA SER A 352 6.83 3.03 19.61
C SER A 352 5.71 2.02 19.40
N LEU A 353 6.08 0.79 19.09
CA LEU A 353 5.19 -0.35 19.22
C LEU A 353 5.29 -0.89 20.64
N THR A 354 4.17 -0.90 21.37
CA THR A 354 4.10 -1.53 22.69
C THR A 354 3.42 -2.90 22.58
N VAL A 355 4.10 -3.94 23.07
CA VAL A 355 3.56 -5.29 23.23
C VAL A 355 3.25 -5.46 24.72
N ALA A 356 1.96 -5.54 25.07
CA ALA A 356 1.50 -5.62 26.45
C ALA A 356 1.82 -6.97 27.12
N GLY A 357 1.86 -8.04 26.32
CA GLY A 357 2.30 -9.38 26.69
C GLY A 357 3.67 -9.72 26.13
N ASN A 358 3.80 -10.94 25.60
CA ASN A 358 5.08 -11.48 25.15
C ASN A 358 5.38 -11.18 23.68
N TYR A 359 6.67 -11.03 23.36
CA TYR A 359 7.16 -10.95 21.99
C TYR A 359 7.94 -12.22 21.61
N SER A 360 7.59 -12.84 20.50
CA SER A 360 8.29 -14.01 19.96
C SER A 360 8.61 -13.81 18.49
N SER A 361 9.86 -14.08 18.09
CA SER A 361 10.27 -13.99 16.68
C SER A 361 10.68 -15.34 16.13
N GLU A 362 10.14 -15.67 14.96
CA GLU A 362 10.43 -16.88 14.19
C GLU A 362 11.26 -16.54 12.95
N GLY A 363 12.29 -15.70 13.15
CA GLY A 363 13.13 -15.15 12.07
C GLY A 363 12.56 -13.89 11.41
N GLY A 364 11.57 -13.24 12.03
CA GLY A 364 11.01 -11.98 11.55
C GLY A 364 11.97 -10.79 11.73
N SER A 365 11.65 -9.69 11.03
CA SER A 365 12.36 -8.42 11.11
C SER A 365 11.51 -7.32 11.76
N ILE A 366 12.20 -6.32 12.33
CA ILE A 366 11.63 -5.04 12.74
C ILE A 366 12.40 -3.93 12.05
N GLU A 367 11.69 -3.06 11.33
CA GLU A 367 12.21 -1.85 10.69
C GLU A 367 11.91 -0.64 11.57
N LEU A 368 12.93 0.15 11.90
CA LEU A 368 12.79 1.37 12.69
C LEU A 368 13.78 2.46 12.27
N ASN A 369 13.38 3.71 12.47
CA ASN A 369 14.21 4.88 12.20
C ASN A 369 14.91 5.40 13.47
N THR A 370 16.15 5.84 13.31
CA THR A 370 16.94 6.52 14.34
C THR A 370 17.65 7.73 13.74
N ALA A 371 17.64 8.87 14.41
CA ALA A 371 18.55 9.97 14.11
C ALA A 371 19.92 9.66 14.75
N LEU A 372 20.74 8.82 14.10
CA LEU A 372 22.00 8.31 14.65
C LEU A 372 22.94 9.46 15.11
N GLY A 373 23.12 9.57 16.42
CA GLY A 373 23.81 10.65 17.12
C GLY A 373 24.29 10.20 18.49
N ASP A 374 24.13 11.04 19.52
CA ASP A 374 24.49 10.69 20.90
C ASP A 374 23.38 9.90 21.60
N SER A 375 23.54 9.56 22.88
CA SER A 375 22.57 8.75 23.63
C SER A 375 21.19 9.40 23.84
N SER A 376 21.03 10.68 23.53
CA SER A 376 19.74 11.39 23.52
C SER A 376 19.03 11.38 22.15
N SER A 377 19.64 10.75 21.14
CA SER A 377 19.08 10.60 19.80
C SER A 377 17.63 10.15 19.80
N ALA A 378 16.81 10.87 19.04
CA ALA A 378 15.46 10.44 18.73
C ALA A 378 15.50 9.10 17.97
N THR A 379 14.77 8.12 18.48
CA THR A 379 14.63 6.81 17.85
C THR A 379 13.19 6.30 17.99
N GLU A 380 12.75 5.57 16.98
CA GLU A 380 11.65 4.62 17.13
C GLU A 380 12.11 3.43 17.99
N LYS A 381 11.16 2.78 18.68
CA LYS A 381 11.47 1.80 19.74
C LYS A 381 10.42 0.70 19.90
N LEU A 382 10.86 -0.55 20.02
CA LEU A 382 10.02 -1.65 20.52
C LEU A 382 9.98 -1.62 22.06
N VAL A 383 8.79 -1.71 22.64
CA VAL A 383 8.59 -1.88 24.08
C VAL A 383 7.84 -3.19 24.32
N VAL A 384 8.42 -4.11 25.09
CA VAL A 384 7.80 -5.39 25.46
C VAL A 384 7.59 -5.43 26.97
N ASN A 385 6.35 -5.56 27.41
CA ASN A 385 6.00 -5.60 28.82
C ASN A 385 6.12 -7.00 29.44
N GLY A 386 5.95 -8.05 28.63
CA GLY A 386 6.26 -9.44 28.99
C GLY A 386 7.65 -9.88 28.56
N ASP A 387 7.77 -11.17 28.26
CA ASP A 387 9.02 -11.84 27.89
C ASP A 387 9.32 -11.73 26.39
N THR A 388 10.61 -11.80 26.02
CA THR A 388 11.04 -11.97 24.62
C THR A 388 11.58 -13.36 24.36
N SER A 389 11.43 -13.86 23.12
CA SER A 389 12.01 -15.13 22.68
C SER A 389 12.32 -15.16 21.17
N GLY A 390 13.21 -16.05 20.76
CA GLY A 390 13.59 -16.23 19.35
C GLY A 390 14.65 -15.25 18.85
N ASN A 391 14.76 -15.10 17.53
CA ASN A 391 15.77 -14.29 16.86
C ASN A 391 15.11 -13.23 15.96
N THR A 392 15.51 -11.97 16.11
CA THR A 392 14.93 -10.83 15.40
C THR A 392 16.01 -10.04 14.67
N ILE A 393 15.79 -9.74 13.39
CA ILE A 393 16.64 -8.77 12.67
C ILE A 393 16.10 -7.36 12.89
N LEU A 394 16.96 -6.45 13.34
CA LEU A 394 16.65 -5.06 13.58
C LEU A 394 17.22 -4.20 12.44
N ASN A 395 16.36 -3.74 11.54
CA ASN A 395 16.73 -2.90 10.42
C ASN A 395 16.63 -1.42 10.84
N ILE A 396 17.77 -0.85 11.24
CA ILE A 396 17.87 0.58 11.60
C ILE A 396 18.07 1.42 10.33
N SER A 397 17.21 2.39 10.10
CA SER A 397 17.40 3.44 9.08
C SER A 397 17.87 4.74 9.73
N ASN A 398 18.98 5.30 9.24
CA ASN A 398 19.45 6.61 9.72
C ASN A 398 18.61 7.73 9.08
N LEU A 399 17.84 8.46 9.89
CA LEU A 399 17.02 9.58 9.43
C LEU A 399 17.53 10.89 10.05
N GLY A 400 18.42 11.57 9.32
CA GLY A 400 18.95 12.89 9.69
C GLY A 400 20.05 12.90 10.76
N GLY A 401 20.55 11.74 11.20
CA GLY A 401 21.66 11.63 12.14
C GLY A 401 23.03 11.86 11.49
N SER A 402 23.84 12.75 12.07
CA SER A 402 25.21 13.04 11.62
C SER A 402 26.28 12.12 12.21
N GLY A 403 25.92 11.29 13.20
CA GLY A 403 26.87 10.54 14.02
C GLY A 403 27.43 11.35 15.20
N ALA A 404 27.51 10.71 16.37
CA ALA A 404 28.21 11.24 17.54
C ALA A 404 28.58 10.08 18.50
N ALA A 405 29.43 10.37 19.49
CA ALA A 405 29.77 9.42 20.55
C ALA A 405 28.60 9.22 21.52
N THR A 406 28.17 7.97 21.72
CA THR A 406 27.22 7.63 22.78
C THR A 406 27.91 7.58 24.14
N THR A 407 27.18 7.94 25.20
CA THR A 407 27.59 7.82 26.60
C THR A 407 26.60 6.95 27.38
N GLY A 408 27.02 6.41 28.53
CA GLY A 408 26.16 5.51 29.32
C GLY A 408 25.86 4.22 28.57
N GLU A 409 24.59 3.85 28.46
CA GLU A 409 24.14 2.59 27.83
C GLU A 409 23.96 2.67 26.31
N GLY A 410 23.90 3.87 25.72
CA GLY A 410 23.64 4.10 24.28
C GLY A 410 22.21 4.54 23.96
N ILE A 411 21.83 4.46 22.68
CA ILE A 411 20.50 4.85 22.17
C ILE A 411 19.54 3.66 22.31
N LEU A 412 18.52 3.78 23.17
CA LEU A 412 17.62 2.68 23.53
C LEU A 412 16.59 2.35 22.44
N VAL A 413 16.79 1.25 21.70
CA VAL A 413 15.95 0.81 20.57
C VAL A 413 15.00 -0.35 20.89
N VAL A 414 15.30 -1.17 21.90
CA VAL A 414 14.38 -2.19 22.43
C VAL A 414 14.37 -2.18 23.95
N GLN A 415 13.19 -2.03 24.56
CA GLN A 415 12.98 -2.22 25.99
C GLN A 415 12.22 -3.50 26.27
N VAL A 416 12.67 -4.26 27.27
CA VAL A 416 12.00 -5.48 27.75
C VAL A 416 11.85 -5.42 29.27
N ASN A 417 10.60 -5.41 29.73
CA ASN A 417 10.29 -5.34 31.17
C ASN A 417 10.22 -6.75 31.81
N GLY A 418 9.90 -7.79 31.04
CA GLY A 418 10.00 -9.20 31.45
C GLY A 418 11.37 -9.84 31.18
N ALA A 419 11.40 -11.16 31.00
CA ALA A 419 12.62 -11.91 30.70
C ALA A 419 13.08 -11.66 29.25
N SER A 420 14.27 -11.08 29.10
CA SER A 420 14.86 -10.76 27.79
C SER A 420 15.58 -11.97 27.18
N ASN A 421 14.87 -13.07 26.92
CA ASN A 421 15.46 -14.31 26.36
C ASN A 421 15.53 -14.32 24.83
N GLY A 422 14.88 -13.37 24.16
CA GLY A 422 15.03 -13.13 22.73
C GLY A 422 16.37 -12.49 22.39
N THR A 423 16.80 -12.66 21.14
CA THR A 423 17.99 -12.01 20.58
C THR A 423 17.60 -11.05 19.48
N PHE A 424 18.28 -9.91 19.43
CA PHE A 424 18.17 -8.92 18.37
C PHE A 424 19.55 -8.76 17.74
N ALA A 425 19.59 -8.64 16.42
CA ALA A 425 20.83 -8.45 15.67
C ALA A 425 20.61 -7.47 14.52
N LEU A 426 21.64 -6.66 14.22
CA LEU A 426 21.66 -5.86 13.00
C LEU A 426 21.97 -6.77 11.80
N PRO A 427 21.44 -6.47 10.59
CA PRO A 427 21.83 -7.17 9.38
C PRO A 427 23.34 -7.03 9.11
N ALA A 428 23.92 -7.93 8.32
CA ALA A 428 25.33 -7.84 7.91
C ALA A 428 25.63 -6.45 7.31
N PRO A 429 26.72 -5.77 7.72
CA PRO A 429 27.90 -6.29 8.44
C PRO A 429 27.79 -6.40 9.97
N GLY A 430 26.62 -6.20 10.57
CA GLY A 430 26.37 -6.30 12.02
C GLY A 430 26.40 -4.97 12.76
N TYR A 431 26.51 -3.85 12.02
CA TYR A 431 26.52 -2.49 12.53
C TYR A 431 25.80 -1.54 11.56
N VAL A 432 25.43 -0.36 12.02
CA VAL A 432 25.01 0.78 11.18
C VAL A 432 25.96 1.97 11.36
N GLN A 433 25.97 2.93 10.44
CA GLN A 433 26.95 4.02 10.44
C GLN A 433 26.29 5.38 10.20
N ALA A 434 26.77 6.41 10.89
CA ALA A 434 26.50 7.81 10.60
C ALA A 434 27.78 8.64 10.81
N GLY A 435 28.16 9.42 9.80
CA GLY A 435 29.45 10.11 9.79
C GLY A 435 30.61 9.15 10.09
N THR A 436 31.52 9.58 10.96
CA THR A 436 32.68 8.81 11.45
C THR A 436 32.32 7.78 12.53
N PHE A 437 31.04 7.60 12.87
CA PHE A 437 30.60 6.75 13.98
C PHE A 437 29.93 5.48 13.48
N ARG A 438 30.51 4.34 13.87
CA ARG A 438 29.88 3.02 13.78
C ARG A 438 28.99 2.83 15.01
N TYR A 439 27.82 2.22 14.84
CA TYR A 439 26.86 1.88 15.88
C TYR A 439 26.62 0.37 15.89
N ASP A 440 26.96 -0.26 17.01
CA ASP A 440 26.72 -1.68 17.26
C ASP A 440 25.54 -1.86 18.21
N LEU A 441 24.83 -2.98 18.07
CA LEU A 441 23.69 -3.30 18.94
C LEU A 441 24.16 -4.09 20.16
N VAL A 442 24.09 -3.46 21.33
CA VAL A 442 24.55 -3.99 22.61
C VAL A 442 23.37 -4.24 23.54
N LYS A 443 23.38 -5.37 24.25
CA LYS A 443 22.40 -5.66 25.30
C LYS A 443 22.92 -5.26 26.66
N THR A 444 22.19 -4.40 27.37
CA THR A 444 22.49 -3.98 28.74
C THR A 444 21.29 -4.29 29.64
N GLY A 445 21.50 -5.14 30.64
CA GLY A 445 20.41 -5.74 31.42
C GLY A 445 19.43 -6.50 30.52
N ASN A 446 18.16 -6.09 30.51
CA ASN A 446 17.12 -6.64 29.64
C ASN A 446 16.95 -5.90 28.30
N ASN A 447 17.53 -4.71 28.17
CA ASN A 447 17.28 -3.78 27.07
C ASN A 447 18.38 -3.84 26.01
N TRP A 448 18.10 -3.33 24.81
CA TRP A 448 19.05 -3.27 23.69
C TRP A 448 19.22 -1.84 23.18
N TYR A 449 20.47 -1.47 22.97
CA TYR A 449 20.91 -0.11 22.69
C TYR A 449 21.84 -0.10 21.49
N LEU A 450 21.78 0.97 20.68
CA LEU A 450 22.84 1.28 19.73
C LEU A 450 23.95 2.04 20.47
N VAL A 451 25.13 1.46 20.54
CA VAL A 451 26.34 2.04 21.16
C VAL A 451 27.29 2.40 20.04
N SER A 452 27.82 3.63 20.06
CA SER A 452 28.73 4.09 19.02
C SER A 452 30.20 4.03 19.42
N GLU A 453 31.02 3.68 18.44
CA GLU A 453 32.47 3.76 18.49
C GLU A 453 32.95 4.76 17.42
N ALA A 454 33.85 5.66 17.84
CA ALA A 454 34.48 6.60 16.92
C ALA A 454 35.47 5.84 16.03
N ARG A 455 35.16 5.73 14.73
CA ARG A 455 36.12 5.24 13.75
C ARG A 455 36.90 6.44 13.24
N ALA A 456 38.22 6.44 13.40
CA ALA A 456 39.04 7.28 12.55
C ALA A 456 38.80 6.84 11.10
N GLU A 457 38.58 7.80 10.18
CA GLU A 457 38.52 7.51 8.75
C GLU A 457 39.82 6.79 8.36
N SER A 458 39.75 5.47 8.16
CA SER A 458 40.94 4.63 8.01
C SER A 458 41.67 4.83 6.68
N SER A 459 41.00 5.51 5.76
CA SER A 459 41.25 5.46 4.33
C SER A 459 41.05 6.87 3.78
N PRO A 460 42.12 7.65 3.54
CA PRO A 460 41.97 9.00 3.02
C PRO A 460 41.31 8.99 1.63
N THR A 461 40.75 10.11 1.24
CA THR A 461 40.24 10.37 -0.11
C THR A 461 41.27 11.19 -0.87
N ALA A 462 41.68 10.69 -2.03
CA ALA A 462 42.69 11.26 -2.91
C ALA A 462 42.07 11.92 -4.15
N SER A 463 42.54 13.13 -4.47
CA SER A 463 42.20 13.88 -5.69
C SER A 463 43.45 14.49 -6.33
N VAL A 464 43.36 14.94 -7.58
CA VAL A 464 44.47 15.60 -8.28
C VAL A 464 44.00 16.86 -9.01
N VAL A 465 44.80 17.92 -8.94
CA VAL A 465 44.58 19.18 -9.68
C VAL A 465 45.91 19.65 -10.25
N CYS A 466 45.93 20.02 -11.53
CA CYS A 466 47.10 20.63 -12.18
C CYS A 466 46.88 22.13 -12.40
N SER A 467 47.90 22.94 -12.16
CA SER A 467 47.86 24.39 -12.34
C SER A 467 49.16 24.93 -12.94
N PRO A 468 49.11 25.79 -13.98
CA PRO A 468 47.90 26.14 -14.75
C PRO A 468 47.32 24.93 -15.51
N ALA A 469 46.02 24.98 -15.82
CA ALA A 469 45.34 23.95 -16.62
C ALA A 469 45.56 24.11 -18.13
N GLU A 470 46.18 25.21 -18.55
CA GLU A 470 46.58 25.47 -19.93
C GLU A 470 48.06 25.87 -19.96
N LEU A 471 48.80 25.36 -20.94
CA LEU A 471 50.18 25.69 -21.25
C LEU A 471 50.27 26.10 -22.71
N SER A 472 51.23 26.96 -23.05
CA SER A 472 51.67 27.13 -24.44
C SER A 472 52.81 26.15 -24.74
N ASP A 473 52.99 25.73 -25.99
CA ASP A 473 54.19 25.00 -26.46
C ASP A 473 55.41 25.92 -26.67
N ALA A 474 55.71 26.69 -25.63
CA ALA A 474 56.89 27.54 -25.50
C ALA A 474 57.81 27.04 -24.36
N ASP A 475 59.08 27.47 -24.39
CA ASP A 475 60.05 27.12 -23.35
C ASP A 475 59.58 27.53 -21.94
N ASN A 476 59.89 26.70 -20.95
CA ASN A 476 59.61 26.90 -19.52
C ASN A 476 58.11 26.89 -19.12
N GLN A 477 57.23 26.36 -19.97
CA GLN A 477 55.80 26.20 -19.66
C GLN A 477 55.57 24.91 -18.84
N VAL A 478 55.20 25.08 -17.57
CA VAL A 478 55.06 23.98 -16.59
C VAL A 478 53.76 24.08 -15.81
N ALA A 479 52.97 23.00 -15.83
CA ALA A 479 51.85 22.78 -14.92
C ALA A 479 52.33 21.94 -13.72
N THR A 480 52.10 22.43 -12.51
CA THR A 480 52.31 21.66 -11.27
C THR A 480 51.04 20.92 -10.93
N CYS A 481 51.11 19.59 -10.88
CA CYS A 481 50.03 18.70 -10.51
C CYS A 481 50.17 18.29 -9.04
N THR A 482 49.23 18.75 -8.22
CA THR A 482 49.16 18.45 -6.79
C THR A 482 48.12 17.35 -6.57
N VAL A 483 48.59 16.20 -6.08
CA VAL A 483 47.73 15.16 -5.52
C VAL A 483 47.47 15.52 -4.06
N SER A 484 46.19 15.59 -3.67
CA SER A 484 45.76 16.00 -2.32
C SER A 484 44.99 14.88 -1.64
N LEU A 485 45.20 14.72 -0.33
CA LEU A 485 44.43 13.86 0.56
C LEU A 485 43.57 14.72 1.48
N ASN A 486 42.32 14.30 1.73
CA ASN A 486 41.47 14.94 2.75
C ASN A 486 41.97 14.71 4.19
N LEU A 487 42.81 13.70 4.40
CA LEU A 487 43.37 13.29 5.67
C LEU A 487 44.82 12.82 5.47
N ALA A 488 45.74 13.27 6.33
CA ALA A 488 47.13 12.84 6.30
C ALA A 488 47.25 11.39 6.83
N PRO A 489 47.97 10.48 6.14
CA PRO A 489 48.08 9.10 6.56
C PRO A 489 49.11 8.94 7.68
N ALA A 490 48.91 7.98 8.59
CA ALA A 490 49.81 7.76 9.73
C ALA A 490 51.16 7.09 9.34
N ALA A 491 51.24 6.55 8.13
CA ALA A 491 52.42 5.96 7.51
C ALA A 491 52.46 6.37 6.02
N ASP A 492 53.59 6.17 5.34
CA ASP A 492 53.73 6.53 3.92
C ASP A 492 52.69 5.79 3.06
N LEU A 493 51.93 6.52 2.25
CA LEU A 493 50.85 6.01 1.42
C LEU A 493 51.22 6.09 -0.07
N SER A 494 51.12 4.96 -0.76
CA SER A 494 51.31 4.87 -2.21
C SER A 494 50.00 5.14 -2.95
N ILE A 495 49.92 6.26 -3.66
CA ILE A 495 48.79 6.64 -4.51
C ILE A 495 49.07 6.19 -5.95
N ASN A 496 48.24 5.32 -6.49
CA ASN A 496 48.31 4.95 -7.90
C ASN A 496 47.81 6.11 -8.75
N LEU A 497 48.56 6.44 -9.81
CA LEU A 497 48.17 7.43 -10.82
C LEU A 497 48.00 6.75 -12.19
N ALA A 498 46.94 7.14 -12.90
CA ALA A 498 46.87 6.99 -14.34
C ALA A 498 47.61 8.18 -14.97
N VAL A 499 48.89 7.96 -15.26
CA VAL A 499 49.79 8.98 -15.82
C VAL A 499 49.52 9.22 -17.31
N PRO A 500 49.68 10.47 -17.81
CA PRO A 500 49.50 10.80 -19.21
C PRO A 500 50.32 9.88 -20.14
N ALA A 501 49.73 9.49 -21.28
CA ALA A 501 50.44 8.74 -22.31
C ALA A 501 51.63 9.54 -22.86
N ALA A 502 52.67 8.84 -23.33
CA ALA A 502 53.84 9.50 -23.94
C ALA A 502 53.43 10.24 -25.22
N ASN A 503 53.78 11.52 -25.31
CA ASN A 503 53.47 12.40 -26.43
C ASN A 503 54.65 13.35 -26.67
N PRO A 504 55.05 13.65 -27.92
CA PRO A 504 56.16 14.57 -28.19
C PRO A 504 55.92 16.03 -27.75
N ARG A 505 54.66 16.47 -27.52
CA ARG A 505 54.30 17.84 -27.13
C ARG A 505 54.48 18.15 -25.63
N TYR A 506 54.70 17.15 -24.78
CA TYR A 506 54.96 17.36 -23.36
C TYR A 506 55.83 16.26 -22.75
N THR A 507 56.46 16.60 -21.64
CA THR A 507 57.11 15.65 -20.72
C THR A 507 56.39 15.67 -19.38
N THR A 508 56.54 14.62 -18.57
CA THR A 508 55.96 14.56 -17.22
C THR A 508 56.93 13.94 -16.24
N THR A 509 56.94 14.47 -15.01
CA THR A 509 57.67 13.88 -13.87
C THR A 509 56.74 13.04 -12.98
N CYS A 510 55.45 12.98 -13.31
CA CYS A 510 54.49 12.17 -12.59
C CYS A 510 54.81 10.68 -12.78
N THR A 511 54.81 9.93 -11.68
CA THR A 511 55.08 8.49 -11.63
C THR A 511 54.00 7.78 -10.82
N SER A 512 53.84 6.48 -11.05
CA SER A 512 52.85 5.65 -10.38
C SER A 512 53.54 4.40 -9.79
N PRO A 513 53.40 4.13 -8.48
CA PRO A 513 52.71 4.96 -7.48
C PRO A 513 53.49 6.23 -7.11
N MET A 514 52.77 7.29 -6.77
CA MET A 514 53.30 8.46 -6.08
C MET A 514 53.25 8.22 -4.57
N LEU A 515 54.35 8.49 -3.85
CA LEU A 515 54.41 8.37 -2.40
C LEU A 515 53.99 9.68 -1.72
N ILE A 516 53.00 9.63 -0.83
CA ILE A 516 52.66 10.72 0.10
C ILE A 516 53.15 10.29 1.48
N ALA A 517 54.04 11.07 2.07
CA ALA A 517 54.72 10.73 3.32
C ALA A 517 53.78 10.75 4.53
N ALA A 518 54.12 9.98 5.56
CA ALA A 518 53.42 9.97 6.84
C ALA A 518 53.24 11.40 7.40
N ASN A 519 52.02 11.71 7.84
CA ASN A 519 51.60 13.00 8.39
C ASN A 519 51.64 14.18 7.39
N THR A 520 51.73 13.94 6.08
CA THR A 520 51.50 14.95 5.04
C THR A 520 50.24 14.65 4.22
N SER A 521 49.63 15.68 3.63
CA SER A 521 48.38 15.55 2.87
C SER A 521 48.53 15.85 1.37
N THR A 522 49.74 16.07 0.88
CA THR A 522 49.97 16.40 -0.54
C THR A 522 51.24 15.76 -1.11
N GLY A 523 51.18 15.41 -2.39
CA GLY A 523 52.33 15.08 -3.24
C GLY A 523 52.27 15.92 -4.52
N THR A 524 53.41 16.20 -5.15
CA THR A 524 53.46 17.01 -6.38
C THR A 524 54.30 16.35 -7.46
N CYS A 525 53.89 16.56 -8.70
CA CYS A 525 54.65 16.29 -9.91
C CYS A 525 54.36 17.36 -10.96
N THR A 526 55.00 17.30 -12.12
CA THR A 526 54.86 18.33 -13.17
C THR A 526 54.53 17.72 -14.53
N ILE A 527 53.79 18.48 -15.32
CA ILE A 527 53.67 18.31 -16.78
C ILE A 527 54.31 19.55 -17.40
N THR A 528 55.27 19.35 -18.30
CA THR A 528 56.06 20.42 -18.92
C THR A 528 55.88 20.34 -20.43
N ALA A 529 55.38 21.42 -21.04
CA ALA A 529 55.25 21.48 -22.49
C ALA A 529 56.64 21.43 -23.15
N VAL A 530 56.73 20.75 -24.29
CA VAL A 530 57.93 20.76 -25.13
C VAL A 530 57.76 21.88 -26.14
N ALA A 531 58.76 22.76 -26.25
CA ALA A 531 58.73 23.84 -27.22
C ALA A 531 58.65 23.26 -28.64
N ASN A 532 57.59 23.62 -29.36
CA ASN A 532 57.32 23.24 -30.74
C ASN A 532 57.20 24.51 -31.59
N ASN A 533 57.59 24.44 -32.86
CA ASN A 533 57.49 25.58 -33.80
C ASN A 533 56.76 25.15 -35.09
N THR A 534 55.83 24.20 -34.98
CA THR A 534 55.14 23.57 -36.12
C THR A 534 53.76 24.18 -36.28
N ALA A 535 53.60 25.11 -37.22
CA ALA A 535 52.36 25.86 -37.40
C ALA A 535 51.14 24.97 -37.69
N ASP A 536 50.02 25.32 -37.02
CA ASP A 536 48.69 24.70 -37.17
C ASP A 536 48.65 23.17 -36.92
N ASP A 537 49.54 22.66 -36.04
CA ASP A 537 49.56 21.24 -35.66
C ASP A 537 48.62 20.89 -34.50
N GLY A 538 48.04 21.90 -33.85
CA GLY A 538 46.89 21.80 -32.96
C GLY A 538 47.18 21.39 -31.51
N ASP A 539 46.18 21.60 -30.66
CA ASP A 539 46.30 21.43 -29.21
C ASP A 539 46.32 19.94 -28.78
N VAL A 540 47.02 19.64 -27.68
CA VAL A 540 47.10 18.31 -27.09
C VAL A 540 46.78 18.37 -25.59
N THR A 541 45.89 17.50 -25.10
CA THR A 541 45.59 17.37 -23.67
C THR A 541 46.43 16.27 -23.02
N ALA A 542 47.14 16.60 -21.94
CA ALA A 542 47.71 15.65 -21.00
C ALA A 542 46.72 15.40 -19.85
N GLU A 543 46.27 14.16 -19.68
CA GLU A 543 45.29 13.77 -18.67
C GLU A 543 45.95 12.93 -17.56
N LEU A 544 45.81 13.38 -16.31
CA LEU A 544 46.35 12.75 -15.11
C LEU A 544 45.23 12.46 -14.12
N ALA A 545 45.01 11.20 -13.76
CA ALA A 545 43.98 10.81 -12.80
C ALA A 545 44.56 10.04 -11.60
N VAL A 546 43.89 10.14 -10.45
CA VAL A 546 44.11 9.17 -9.36
C VAL A 546 43.42 7.86 -9.74
N ALA A 547 44.16 6.76 -9.71
CA ALA A 547 43.66 5.42 -10.00
C ALA A 547 43.27 4.68 -8.70
N PRO A 548 42.39 3.66 -8.74
CA PRO A 548 42.06 2.85 -7.57
C PRO A 548 43.29 2.22 -6.90
N PRO A 549 43.26 2.00 -5.57
CA PRO A 549 44.37 1.37 -4.86
C PRO A 549 44.52 -0.11 -5.23
N THR A 550 45.73 -0.64 -5.09
CA THR A 550 46.03 -2.07 -5.23
C THR A 550 45.65 -2.89 -3.99
N VAL A 551 45.62 -2.24 -2.82
CA VAL A 551 45.12 -2.80 -1.56
C VAL A 551 43.73 -2.22 -1.30
N ALA A 552 42.74 -3.08 -1.06
CA ALA A 552 41.38 -2.64 -0.75
C ALA A 552 41.38 -1.64 0.43
N ASP A 553 40.54 -0.61 0.32
CA ASP A 553 40.37 0.45 1.32
C ASP A 553 41.65 1.23 1.70
N ALA A 554 42.73 1.21 0.91
CA ALA A 554 43.92 2.04 1.21
C ALA A 554 43.65 3.55 1.02
N TYR A 555 42.83 3.91 0.02
CA TYR A 555 42.26 5.25 -0.18
C TYR A 555 41.06 5.19 -1.12
N THR A 556 40.25 6.25 -1.13
CA THR A 556 39.14 6.45 -2.08
C THR A 556 39.51 7.51 -3.13
N VAL A 557 38.95 7.43 -4.34
CA VAL A 557 39.20 8.38 -5.43
C VAL A 557 38.11 9.44 -5.47
N ALA A 558 38.47 10.72 -5.57
CA ALA A 558 37.51 11.81 -5.74
C ALA A 558 37.94 12.83 -6.82
N GLY A 559 36.93 13.36 -7.51
CA GLY A 559 37.10 14.31 -8.61
C GLY A 559 37.35 13.65 -9.97
N PRO A 560 37.24 14.42 -11.06
CA PRO A 560 37.64 13.98 -12.40
C PRO A 560 39.18 13.91 -12.52
N ALA A 561 39.65 13.41 -13.66
CA ALA A 561 41.06 13.56 -14.03
C ALA A 561 41.42 15.05 -14.18
N ALA A 562 42.63 15.42 -13.80
CA ALA A 562 43.19 16.73 -14.11
C ALA A 562 43.64 16.74 -15.58
N GLN A 563 43.18 17.74 -16.33
CA GLN A 563 43.54 17.94 -17.73
C GLN A 563 44.41 19.18 -17.85
N VAL A 564 45.56 19.03 -18.51
CA VAL A 564 46.44 20.14 -18.91
C VAL A 564 46.43 20.23 -20.42
N LEU A 565 45.90 21.33 -20.96
CA LEU A 565 45.85 21.58 -22.39
C LEU A 565 47.14 22.28 -22.83
N ILE A 566 47.94 21.63 -23.68
CA ILE A 566 49.08 22.26 -24.37
C ILE A 566 48.53 22.87 -25.65
N LYS A 567 48.49 24.20 -25.71
CA LYS A 567 48.02 24.99 -26.84
C LYS A 567 49.11 25.22 -27.87
N ASP A 568 48.75 25.05 -29.13
CA ASP A 568 49.54 25.47 -30.30
C ASP A 568 49.57 27.01 -30.37
N LYS A 569 50.75 27.58 -30.13
CA LYS A 569 50.99 29.04 -30.19
C LYS A 569 51.19 29.55 -31.63
N ASP A 570 51.50 28.67 -32.57
CA ASP A 570 51.91 29.00 -33.95
C ASP A 570 50.71 28.92 -34.93
N LYS A 571 49.51 28.73 -34.36
CA LYS A 571 48.23 28.80 -35.05
C LYS A 571 48.10 30.08 -35.87
N THR A 572 47.86 29.93 -37.18
CA THR A 572 47.76 31.08 -38.07
C THR A 572 46.35 31.68 -38.04
N ASP A 573 46.25 32.94 -37.60
CA ASP A 573 44.99 33.72 -37.58
C ASP A 573 44.55 34.10 -39.01
N ASN A 574 44.05 33.11 -39.76
CA ASN A 574 43.44 33.30 -41.07
C ASN A 574 41.97 33.74 -40.93
N GLY A 575 41.76 35.02 -40.55
CA GLY A 575 40.43 35.47 -40.12
C GLY A 575 40.04 36.95 -40.27
N GLY A 576 40.76 37.78 -41.04
CA GLY A 576 40.32 39.15 -41.40
C GLY A 576 40.72 40.23 -40.40
N GLY A 577 41.46 41.23 -40.86
CA GLY A 577 41.95 42.32 -40.01
C GLY A 577 41.11 43.59 -40.07
N GLU A 578 41.29 44.45 -39.07
CA GLU A 578 41.19 45.90 -39.22
C GLU A 578 42.21 46.61 -38.31
N ASN A 579 42.50 47.87 -38.65
CA ASN A 579 43.71 48.62 -38.24
C ASN A 579 43.65 49.17 -36.79
N PRO A 580 44.77 49.34 -36.06
CA PRO A 580 44.74 49.83 -34.68
C PRO A 580 44.87 51.36 -34.59
N GLU A 581 43.84 52.07 -34.11
CA GLU A 581 43.98 53.46 -33.66
C GLU A 581 43.22 53.77 -32.35
N ASN A 582 44.02 54.08 -31.32
CA ASN A 582 43.88 55.16 -30.34
C ASN A 582 42.76 55.14 -29.24
N PRO A 583 43.07 55.49 -27.97
CA PRO A 583 42.09 55.52 -26.87
C PRO A 583 41.60 56.94 -26.50
N GLY A 584 40.46 57.00 -25.81
CA GLY A 584 40.04 58.14 -24.98
C GLY A 584 38.74 58.83 -25.39
N GLY A 585 37.88 59.14 -24.41
CA GLY A 585 36.65 59.92 -24.61
C GLY A 585 35.58 59.68 -23.53
N GLU A 586 35.52 60.54 -22.53
CA GLU A 586 34.49 60.52 -21.47
C GLU A 586 33.19 61.22 -21.93
N ASN A 587 32.02 60.59 -21.69
CA ASN A 587 30.74 61.15 -21.16
C ASN A 587 30.12 62.46 -21.77
N PRO A 588 28.93 62.95 -21.34
CA PRO A 588 27.68 62.28 -20.90
C PRO A 588 26.41 62.70 -21.70
N GLY A 589 25.30 62.01 -21.45
CA GLY A 589 23.99 62.68 -21.24
C GLY A 589 22.94 62.66 -22.36
N GLY A 590 21.68 62.40 -21.96
CA GLY A 590 20.48 62.51 -22.83
C GLY A 590 19.28 61.73 -22.27
N GLU A 591 18.30 62.43 -21.71
CA GLU A 591 17.13 61.82 -21.04
C GLU A 591 15.95 61.46 -21.99
N ASN A 592 15.16 60.49 -21.53
CA ASN A 592 13.76 60.06 -21.79
C ASN A 592 12.74 61.09 -22.37
N PRO A 593 11.46 60.72 -22.69
CA PRO A 593 10.82 59.38 -22.70
C PRO A 593 9.91 59.06 -23.93
N GLY A 594 9.39 57.82 -24.01
CA GLY A 594 8.26 57.45 -24.89
C GLY A 594 7.74 56.03 -24.64
N GLU A 595 6.47 55.88 -24.24
CA GLU A 595 5.89 54.60 -23.77
C GLU A 595 5.21 53.72 -24.85
N ASN A 596 4.93 52.48 -24.42
CA ASN A 596 3.81 51.59 -24.80
C ASN A 596 3.96 50.64 -26.01
N GLY A 597 3.78 49.34 -25.74
CA GLY A 597 3.60 48.29 -26.75
C GLY A 597 4.03 46.88 -26.32
N GLY A 598 3.38 46.28 -25.32
CA GLY A 598 3.71 44.92 -24.87
C GLY A 598 3.22 43.80 -25.82
N GLY A 599 4.00 42.71 -25.92
CA GLY A 599 3.62 41.52 -26.69
C GLY A 599 4.71 40.44 -26.69
N THR A 600 4.62 39.47 -25.78
CA THR A 600 5.58 38.36 -25.66
C THR A 600 5.33 37.27 -26.72
N ALA A 601 6.40 36.84 -27.40
CA ALA A 601 6.39 35.72 -28.33
C ALA A 601 7.16 34.50 -27.74
N PRO A 602 6.71 33.25 -27.98
CA PRO A 602 7.25 32.08 -27.28
C PRO A 602 8.50 31.48 -27.93
N HIS A 603 9.44 31.01 -27.09
CA HIS A 603 10.57 30.18 -27.50
C HIS A 603 10.12 28.81 -28.02
N LYS A 604 10.76 28.35 -29.11
CA LYS A 604 10.70 26.95 -29.57
C LYS A 604 11.95 26.18 -29.13
N VAL A 605 11.74 24.94 -28.71
CA VAL A 605 12.77 23.97 -28.28
C VAL A 605 13.46 23.35 -29.50
N PRO A 606 14.79 23.15 -29.49
CA PRO A 606 15.48 22.32 -30.48
C PRO A 606 15.48 20.83 -30.09
N THR A 607 15.20 19.97 -31.06
CA THR A 607 15.33 18.51 -30.97
C THR A 607 16.78 18.04 -31.15
N MET A 608 17.18 16.98 -30.45
CA MET A 608 18.30 16.12 -30.86
C MET A 608 17.89 14.64 -30.85
N GLY A 609 18.36 13.90 -31.85
CA GLY A 609 18.09 12.48 -32.06
C GLY A 609 19.32 11.59 -31.81
N ALA A 610 19.10 10.28 -31.83
CA ALA A 610 20.00 9.27 -31.25
C ALA A 610 21.19 8.83 -32.13
N VAL A 611 22.31 8.55 -31.45
CA VAL A 611 23.31 7.48 -31.72
C VAL A 611 23.88 7.07 -30.34
N GLY A 612 24.17 5.81 -29.98
CA GLY A 612 23.91 4.51 -30.64
C GLY A 612 24.90 3.44 -30.13
N LEU A 613 24.45 2.43 -29.37
CA LEU A 613 25.34 1.51 -28.62
C LEU A 613 25.26 0.04 -29.07
N MET A 614 26.32 -0.42 -29.73
CA MET A 614 26.81 -1.81 -29.76
C MET A 614 27.76 -2.03 -28.55
N SER A 615 28.12 -3.21 -28.04
CA SER A 615 27.83 -4.62 -28.36
C SER A 615 28.39 -5.51 -27.21
N MET A 616 27.78 -6.69 -26.96
CA MET A 616 28.39 -7.88 -26.30
C MET A 616 28.94 -7.75 -24.86
N ALA A 617 29.25 -8.81 -24.10
CA ALA A 617 28.67 -10.15 -23.90
C ALA A 617 29.48 -10.87 -22.80
N SER A 618 28.86 -11.66 -21.90
CA SER A 618 29.46 -12.88 -21.29
C SER A 618 28.55 -13.58 -20.27
N ILE A 619 28.46 -14.92 -20.39
CA ILE A 619 28.40 -15.96 -19.32
C ILE A 619 27.33 -15.74 -18.22
N LEU A 620 26.16 -16.41 -18.15
CA LEU A 620 25.75 -17.82 -18.31
C LEU A 620 26.09 -18.78 -17.12
N SER A 621 25.02 -19.36 -16.52
CA SER A 621 24.99 -20.36 -15.42
C SER A 621 25.37 -19.84 -14.01
N LEU A 622 24.77 -20.28 -12.89
CA LEU A 622 23.83 -21.37 -12.59
C LEU A 622 22.56 -20.87 -11.86
N LEU A 623 21.37 -21.33 -12.26
CA LEU A 623 20.25 -21.63 -11.34
C LEU A 623 19.17 -22.43 -12.08
N GLY A 624 19.10 -23.74 -11.81
CA GLY A 624 18.24 -24.66 -12.55
C GLY A 624 16.86 -24.81 -11.93
N LEU A 625 15.81 -24.32 -12.60
CA LEU A 625 14.43 -24.70 -12.30
C LEU A 625 13.97 -25.84 -13.22
N ARG A 626 13.85 -27.05 -12.66
CA ARG A 626 13.12 -28.15 -13.32
C ARG A 626 11.62 -27.85 -13.29
N ARG A 627 11.02 -27.63 -14.46
CA ARG A 627 9.55 -27.72 -14.62
C ARG A 627 9.10 -29.17 -14.45
N VAL A 628 8.19 -29.42 -13.53
CA VAL A 628 7.42 -30.68 -13.47
C VAL A 628 6.03 -30.39 -14.04
N ARG A 629 5.70 -31.02 -15.18
CA ARG A 629 4.30 -31.15 -15.61
C ARG A 629 3.63 -32.20 -14.72
N LYS A 630 2.35 -31.98 -14.36
CA LYS A 630 1.51 -33.03 -13.79
C LYS A 630 0.20 -33.07 -14.57
N ASP A 631 0.00 -34.16 -15.31
CA ASP A 631 -1.17 -34.36 -16.16
C ASP A 631 -2.43 -34.62 -15.35
N HIS A 632 -3.58 -34.21 -15.90
CA HIS A 632 -4.90 -34.61 -15.42
C HIS A 632 -5.23 -36.04 -15.84
N LYS A 633 -5.83 -36.82 -14.93
CA LYS A 633 -6.97 -37.72 -15.24
C LYS A 633 -7.91 -37.85 -14.02
N PRO A 634 -9.22 -38.04 -14.23
CA PRO A 634 -10.21 -38.11 -13.15
C PRO A 634 -10.52 -39.55 -12.72
N VAL A 635 -10.90 -39.68 -11.44
CA VAL A 635 -11.89 -40.64 -10.90
C VAL A 635 -12.69 -39.86 -9.85
#